data_AF-A0A1B6LM69-F1
#
_entry.id   AF-A0A1B6LM69-F1
#
_cell.length_a   1.000
_cell.length_b   1.000
_cell.length_c   1.000
_cell.angle_alpha   90.00
_cell.angle_beta   90.00
_cell.angle_gamma   90.00
#
_symmetry.space_group_name_H-M   'P 1'
#
loop_
_entity.id
_entity.type
_entity.pdbx_description
1 polymer ?
#
loop_
_entity_poly.entity_id
_entity_poly.type
_entity_poly.pdbx_seq_one_letter_code
_entity_poly.pdbx_strand_id
1 'polypeptide(L)'
;MPKKIAFNVIYASGEEEKYKACELDRHGPSIRGWQSAKDCSYPQEVVLRLHSTAILHQIQILAHQYLISERIDLFVGPEEYADDMADEDATKLPFEYLGYITLSDNQSTEFKSRELKSITVPPFSPTSYVKLRLYQNHNNDLNLYNQVSIVAIQLIGDELGKGEENNNGHTEHNLVPGGHGSLSSACDDLAFEMYVDKDVARIIRLLEQRKHQAVQDVSSAPV
;
A
#
# COMPACT_ATOMS: atom_id res chain seq x y z
N MET A 1 12.01 -10.31 -9.55
CA MET A 1 10.67 -9.91 -10.05
C MET A 1 10.05 -9.14 -8.92
N PRO A 2 9.54 -7.92 -9.18
CA PRO A 2 9.04 -7.07 -8.11
C PRO A 2 7.89 -7.77 -7.37
N LYS A 3 7.83 -7.57 -6.06
CA LYS A 3 6.83 -8.14 -5.15
C LYS A 3 6.23 -7.02 -4.31
N LYS A 4 5.15 -7.35 -3.60
CA LYS A 4 4.58 -6.47 -2.58
C LYS A 4 5.58 -6.30 -1.44
N ILE A 5 5.83 -5.05 -1.06
CA ILE A 5 6.71 -4.68 0.05
C ILE A 5 5.84 -4.43 1.27
N ALA A 6 6.07 -5.20 2.33
CA ALA A 6 5.34 -5.04 3.58
C ALA A 6 5.86 -3.83 4.37
N PHE A 7 4.95 -3.14 5.06
CA PHE A 7 5.24 -1.96 5.86
C PHE A 7 4.29 -1.86 7.06
N ASN A 8 4.62 -0.98 7.99
CA ASN A 8 3.69 -0.45 8.99
C ASN A 8 3.69 1.08 8.95
N VAL A 9 2.54 1.68 9.23
CA VAL A 9 2.48 3.11 9.54
C VAL A 9 3.09 3.34 10.91
N ILE A 10 4.09 4.22 10.97
CA ILE A 10 4.77 4.60 12.22
C ILE A 10 4.45 6.03 12.65
N TYR A 11 3.80 6.82 11.78
CA TYR A 11 3.39 8.18 12.12
C TYR A 11 2.24 8.65 11.23
N ALA A 12 1.31 9.40 11.81
CA ALA A 12 0.34 10.22 11.09
C ALA A 12 0.11 11.55 11.85
N SER A 13 0.02 12.67 11.12
CA SER A 13 -0.16 14.01 11.73
C SER A 13 -1.51 14.23 12.43
N GLY A 14 -2.49 13.37 12.15
CA GLY A 14 -3.83 13.42 12.71
C GLY A 14 -4.69 12.28 12.19
N GLU A 15 -5.68 11.89 12.97
CA GLU A 15 -6.55 10.77 12.63
C GLU A 15 -7.89 10.85 13.36
N GLU A 16 -8.96 10.38 12.70
CA GLU A 16 -10.24 10.14 13.35
C GLU A 16 -10.25 8.82 14.13
N GLU A 17 -11.03 8.76 15.22
CA GLU A 17 -11.09 7.61 16.13
C GLU A 17 -11.39 6.28 15.41
N LYS A 18 -12.23 6.33 14.38
CA LYS A 18 -12.70 5.16 13.61
C LYS A 18 -11.85 4.83 12.37
N TYR A 19 -10.86 5.65 12.06
CA TYR A 19 -10.10 5.64 10.81
C TYR A 19 -8.62 5.86 11.11
N LYS A 20 -8.10 5.00 11.98
CA LYS A 20 -6.74 5.05 12.50
C LYS A 20 -5.72 4.75 11.41
N ALA A 21 -4.54 5.33 11.53
CA ALA A 21 -3.49 5.17 10.52
C ALA A 21 -3.03 3.71 10.39
N CYS A 22 -3.05 2.95 11.48
CA CYS A 22 -2.74 1.51 11.50
C CYS A 22 -3.69 0.65 10.65
N GLU A 23 -4.86 1.16 10.23
CA GLU A 23 -5.72 0.45 9.28
C GLU A 23 -5.03 0.28 7.92
N LEU A 24 -4.07 1.13 7.56
CA LEU A 24 -3.32 1.03 6.31
C LEU A 24 -2.32 -0.14 6.28
N ASP A 25 -2.01 -0.75 7.43
CA ASP A 25 -1.05 -1.86 7.52
C ASP A 25 -1.58 -3.16 6.91
N ARG A 26 -2.88 -3.22 6.60
CA ARG A 26 -3.58 -4.43 6.17
C ARG A 26 -4.54 -4.13 5.05
N HIS A 27 -4.73 -5.10 4.17
CA HIS A 27 -5.78 -5.05 3.14
C HIS A 27 -6.95 -5.97 3.49
N GLY A 28 -8.14 -5.58 3.07
CA GLY A 28 -9.34 -6.40 3.17
C GLY A 28 -10.64 -5.59 3.10
N PRO A 29 -11.77 -6.27 2.88
CA PRO A 29 -13.08 -5.61 2.75
C PRO A 29 -13.60 -4.96 4.02
N SER A 30 -13.06 -5.35 5.19
CA SER A 30 -13.40 -4.75 6.48
C SER A 30 -12.55 -3.53 6.82
N ILE A 31 -11.46 -3.30 6.08
CA ILE A 31 -10.51 -2.23 6.37
C ILE A 31 -11.10 -0.90 5.93
N ARG A 32 -11.04 0.08 6.81
CA ARG A 32 -11.59 1.43 6.56
C ARG A 32 -10.55 2.38 5.98
N GLY A 33 -9.29 2.11 6.28
CA GLY A 33 -8.17 2.99 5.98
C GLY A 33 -8.06 4.15 6.96
N TRP A 34 -7.20 5.09 6.61
CA TRP A 34 -6.88 6.27 7.40
C TRP A 34 -7.71 7.48 6.95
N GLN A 35 -8.11 8.30 7.90
CA GLN A 35 -8.74 9.59 7.65
C GLN A 35 -8.20 10.59 8.66
N SER A 36 -7.72 11.73 8.16
CA SER A 36 -7.30 12.89 8.97
C SER A 36 -8.40 13.34 9.94
N ALA A 37 -8.05 14.03 11.03
CA ALA A 37 -9.02 14.63 11.94
C ALA A 37 -9.92 15.65 11.24
N LYS A 38 -11.15 15.87 11.73
CA LYS A 38 -12.03 16.94 11.23
C LYS A 38 -11.36 18.31 11.28
N ASP A 39 -11.56 19.09 10.22
CA ASP A 39 -11.04 20.44 10.06
C ASP A 39 -9.53 20.53 10.32
N CYS A 40 -8.79 19.50 9.87
CA CYS A 40 -7.35 19.41 10.07
C CYS A 40 -6.60 20.54 9.38
N SER A 41 -5.45 20.94 9.96
CA SER A 41 -4.53 21.86 9.29
C SER A 41 -3.77 21.14 8.18
N TYR A 42 -3.72 21.73 7.00
CA TYR A 42 -2.89 21.20 5.91
C TYR A 42 -1.44 21.67 5.98
N PRO A 43 -0.48 20.86 5.52
CA PRO A 43 -0.64 19.50 5.00
C PRO A 43 -0.74 18.44 6.11
N GLN A 44 -1.34 17.30 5.78
CA GLN A 44 -1.32 16.09 6.60
C GLN A 44 -0.19 15.16 6.14
N GLU A 45 0.44 14.43 7.07
CA GLU A 45 1.56 13.54 6.78
C GLU A 45 1.29 12.13 7.30
N VAL A 46 1.73 11.12 6.54
CA VAL A 46 1.73 9.71 6.92
C VAL A 46 3.10 9.13 6.58
N VAL A 47 3.74 8.45 7.54
CA VAL A 47 5.05 7.81 7.36
C VAL A 47 4.92 6.31 7.51
N LEU A 48 5.41 5.60 6.50
CA LEU A 48 5.47 4.15 6.41
C LEU A 48 6.90 3.69 6.67
N ARG A 49 7.07 2.69 7.52
CA ARG A 49 8.33 1.95 7.71
C ARG A 49 8.21 0.59 7.04
N LEU A 50 9.10 0.32 6.10
CA LEU A 50 9.16 -0.96 5.39
C LEU A 50 9.75 -2.03 6.32
N HIS A 51 9.24 -3.26 6.21
CA HIS A 51 9.75 -4.40 7.01
C HIS A 51 11.16 -4.81 6.62
N SER A 52 11.48 -4.65 5.33
CA SER A 52 12.80 -4.83 4.75
C SER A 52 13.11 -3.63 3.86
N THR A 53 14.37 -3.20 3.83
CA THR A 53 14.86 -2.24 2.85
C THR A 53 14.48 -2.71 1.44
N ALA A 54 13.99 -1.83 0.59
CA ALA A 54 13.60 -2.20 -0.76
C ALA A 54 13.93 -1.12 -1.79
N ILE A 55 14.10 -1.54 -3.04
CA ILE A 55 14.06 -0.64 -4.20
C ILE A 55 12.61 -0.65 -4.69
N LEU A 56 11.93 0.49 -4.58
CA LEU A 56 10.54 0.64 -4.99
C LEU A 56 10.44 0.88 -6.50
N HIS A 57 9.50 0.19 -7.14
CA HIS A 57 9.19 0.33 -8.57
C HIS A 57 7.81 0.91 -8.81
N GLN A 58 6.87 0.68 -7.90
CA GLN A 58 5.52 1.20 -8.02
C GLN A 58 4.89 1.45 -6.65
N ILE A 59 4.15 2.55 -6.55
CA ILE A 59 3.29 2.88 -5.40
C ILE A 59 1.86 2.92 -5.93
N GLN A 60 0.94 2.23 -5.26
CA GLN A 60 -0.49 2.32 -5.54
C GLN A 60 -1.21 2.92 -4.34
N ILE A 61 -2.09 3.89 -4.60
CA ILE A 61 -2.87 4.58 -3.58
C ILE A 61 -4.34 4.49 -3.96
N LEU A 62 -5.15 3.93 -3.07
CA LEU A 62 -6.60 3.92 -3.17
C LEU A 62 -7.16 5.03 -2.28
N ALA A 63 -7.63 6.12 -2.87
CA ALA A 63 -8.23 7.24 -2.16
C ALA A 63 -9.72 7.02 -1.88
N HIS A 64 -10.23 7.67 -0.84
CA HIS A 64 -11.66 7.71 -0.55
C HIS A 64 -12.44 8.38 -1.70
N GLN A 65 -13.73 8.08 -1.86
CA GLN A 65 -14.51 8.56 -3.01
C GLN A 65 -14.81 10.07 -3.03
N TYR A 66 -14.75 10.76 -1.89
CA TYR A 66 -14.95 12.23 -1.78
C TYR A 66 -14.03 12.95 -0.76
N LEU A 67 -13.18 12.22 -0.02
CA LEU A 67 -12.21 12.81 0.92
C LEU A 67 -10.82 12.85 0.27
N ILE A 68 -10.77 13.35 -0.96
CA ILE A 68 -9.61 13.20 -1.85
C ILE A 68 -8.74 14.45 -1.74
N SER A 69 -7.46 14.26 -1.46
CA SER A 69 -6.46 15.33 -1.51
C SER A 69 -6.24 15.81 -2.95
N GLU A 70 -6.21 17.12 -3.18
CA GLU A 70 -5.90 17.70 -4.50
C GLU A 70 -4.49 17.32 -4.98
N ARG A 71 -3.57 17.17 -4.03
CA ARG A 71 -2.17 16.82 -4.27
C ARG A 71 -1.63 15.94 -3.16
N ILE A 72 -0.83 14.94 -3.52
CA ILE A 72 -0.06 14.14 -2.57
C ILE A 72 1.40 14.17 -3.01
N ASP A 73 2.27 14.71 -2.17
CA ASP A 73 3.71 14.63 -2.34
C ASP A 73 4.21 13.29 -1.79
N LEU A 74 5.15 12.67 -2.52
CA LEU A 74 5.75 11.38 -2.20
C LEU A 74 7.24 11.58 -1.89
N PHE A 75 7.70 10.93 -0.84
CA PHE A 75 9.09 10.95 -0.41
C PHE A 75 9.56 9.55 -0.03
N VAL A 76 10.87 9.32 -0.16
CA VAL A 76 11.54 8.13 0.35
C VAL A 76 12.56 8.54 1.40
N GLY A 77 12.68 7.73 2.45
CA GLY A 77 13.60 7.99 3.54
C GLY A 77 14.92 7.24 3.40
N PRO A 78 15.77 7.31 4.44
CA PRO A 78 17.05 6.61 4.45
C PRO A 78 16.88 5.09 4.36
N GLU A 79 17.95 4.41 3.91
CA GLU A 79 18.07 2.96 3.90
C GLU A 79 18.23 2.39 5.32
N GLU A 80 18.98 3.07 6.18
CA GLU A 80 19.25 2.61 7.53
C GLU A 80 18.02 2.75 8.43
N TYR A 81 17.74 1.69 9.20
CA TYR A 81 16.71 1.75 10.23
C TYR A 81 17.20 2.60 11.40
N ALA A 82 16.36 3.52 11.86
CA ALA A 82 16.59 4.21 13.11
C ALA A 82 16.06 3.28 14.21
N ASP A 83 16.97 2.53 14.83
CA ASP A 83 16.63 1.73 16.01
C ASP A 83 16.21 2.67 17.15
N ASP A 84 15.18 2.27 17.91
CA ASP A 84 14.64 3.01 19.07
C ASP A 84 14.16 4.45 18.79
N MET A 85 13.70 4.74 17.57
CA MET A 85 13.08 6.02 17.23
C MET A 85 11.65 6.13 17.78
N ALA A 86 11.34 7.23 18.48
CA ALA A 86 9.97 7.58 18.83
C ALA A 86 9.19 8.03 17.58
N ASP A 87 7.89 7.72 17.50
CA ASP A 87 7.04 8.01 16.33
C ASP A 87 7.11 9.48 15.85
N GLU A 88 7.21 10.44 16.77
CA GLU A 88 7.31 11.87 16.43
C GLU A 88 8.61 12.23 15.69
N ASP A 89 9.70 11.50 15.98
CA ASP A 89 10.99 11.70 15.33
C ASP A 89 11.02 11.11 13.91
N ALA A 90 10.06 10.26 13.54
CA ALA A 90 9.93 9.71 12.20
C ALA A 90 9.84 10.79 11.13
N THR A 91 9.22 11.93 11.45
CA THR A 91 9.09 13.08 10.54
C THR A 91 10.41 13.79 10.25
N LYS A 92 11.40 13.65 11.14
CA LYS A 92 12.71 14.32 11.08
C LYS A 92 13.76 13.55 10.27
N LEU A 93 13.43 12.33 9.83
CA LEU A 93 14.31 11.56 8.95
C LEU A 93 14.61 12.35 7.66
N PRO A 94 15.82 12.17 7.08
CA PRO A 94 16.21 12.86 5.85
C PRO A 94 15.46 12.27 4.64
N PHE A 95 14.22 12.71 4.45
CA PHE A 95 13.39 12.32 3.31
C PHE A 95 13.80 13.03 2.03
N GLU A 96 13.96 12.26 0.96
CA GLU A 96 14.16 12.75 -0.39
C GLU A 96 12.83 12.81 -1.15
N TYR A 97 12.59 13.90 -1.87
CA TYR A 97 11.36 14.12 -2.61
C TYR A 97 11.38 13.34 -3.93
N LEU A 98 10.43 12.41 -4.09
CA LEU A 98 10.27 11.65 -5.33
C LEU A 98 9.49 12.44 -6.39
N GLY A 99 8.49 13.21 -5.96
CA GLY A 99 7.52 13.82 -6.85
C GLY A 99 6.17 13.98 -6.20
N TYR A 100 5.17 14.34 -7.00
CA TYR A 100 3.80 14.50 -6.55
C TYR A 100 2.84 13.83 -7.51
N ILE A 101 1.65 13.55 -6.98
CA ILE A 101 0.53 13.02 -7.73
C ILE A 101 -0.68 13.91 -7.48
N THR A 102 -1.56 13.95 -8.47
CA THR A 102 -2.91 14.46 -8.32
C THR A 102 -3.89 13.34 -8.58
N LEU A 103 -4.99 13.38 -7.84
CA LEU A 103 -6.14 12.51 -7.98
C LEU A 103 -7.30 13.33 -8.55
N SER A 104 -8.20 12.68 -9.28
CA SER A 104 -9.46 13.25 -9.74
C SER A 104 -10.34 13.63 -8.56
N ASP A 105 -11.22 14.61 -8.75
CA ASP A 105 -12.23 14.96 -7.75
C ASP A 105 -13.36 13.91 -7.65
N ASN A 106 -13.38 12.93 -8.57
CA ASN A 106 -14.40 11.90 -8.74
C ASN A 106 -15.82 12.39 -9.08
N GLN A 107 -15.96 13.64 -9.55
CA GLN A 107 -17.26 14.20 -9.95
C GLN A 107 -17.89 13.42 -11.12
N SER A 108 -17.08 12.87 -12.02
CA SER A 108 -17.50 12.02 -13.15
C SER A 108 -18.21 10.72 -12.73
N THR A 109 -17.98 10.28 -11.49
CA THR A 109 -18.60 9.07 -10.91
C THR A 109 -19.67 9.43 -9.87
N GLU A 110 -20.05 10.71 -9.78
CA GLU A 110 -20.92 11.25 -8.73
C GLU A 110 -20.39 10.94 -7.33
N PHE A 111 -19.06 10.90 -7.17
CA PHE A 111 -18.37 10.55 -5.92
C PHE A 111 -18.75 9.18 -5.33
N LYS A 112 -19.18 8.24 -6.18
CA LYS A 112 -19.59 6.88 -5.76
C LYS A 112 -18.45 5.87 -5.87
N SER A 113 -17.43 6.18 -6.66
CA SER A 113 -16.28 5.29 -6.87
C SER A 113 -15.07 5.80 -6.13
N ARG A 114 -14.29 4.88 -5.54
CA ARG A 114 -12.95 5.18 -5.03
C ARG A 114 -11.98 5.35 -6.20
N GLU A 115 -10.96 6.17 -6.02
CA GLU A 115 -9.93 6.34 -7.04
C GLU A 115 -8.67 5.54 -6.70
N LEU A 116 -8.23 4.70 -7.63
CA LEU A 116 -6.96 3.98 -7.55
C LEU A 116 -5.94 4.64 -8.47
N LYS A 117 -4.84 5.14 -7.90
CA LYS A 117 -3.70 5.67 -8.67
C LYS A 117 -2.52 4.72 -8.55
N SER A 118 -1.97 4.28 -9.68
CA SER A 118 -0.71 3.53 -9.74
C SER A 118 0.40 4.43 -10.28
N ILE A 119 1.52 4.49 -9.57
CA ILE A 119 2.61 5.44 -9.82
C ILE A 119 3.90 4.65 -9.99
N THR A 120 4.48 4.74 -11.18
CA THR A 120 5.82 4.19 -11.43
C THR A 120 6.85 5.05 -10.70
N VAL A 121 7.63 4.40 -9.85
CA VAL A 121 8.75 5.02 -9.15
C VAL A 121 9.98 4.87 -10.05
N PRO A 122 10.65 5.97 -10.43
CA PRO A 122 11.90 5.88 -11.18
C PRO A 122 12.94 5.12 -10.34
N PRO A 123 13.92 4.44 -10.96
CA PRO A 123 14.96 3.73 -10.22
C PRO A 123 15.62 4.67 -9.19
N PHE A 124 15.45 4.34 -7.92
CA PHE A 124 15.89 5.15 -6.78
C PHE A 124 16.86 4.36 -5.90
N SER A 125 17.50 5.03 -4.95
CA SER A 125 18.25 4.36 -3.89
C SER A 125 17.33 3.44 -3.06
N PRO A 126 17.88 2.35 -2.50
CA PRO A 126 17.16 1.54 -1.53
C PRO A 126 16.63 2.41 -0.39
N THR A 127 15.43 2.08 0.10
CA THR A 127 14.79 2.84 1.17
C THR A 127 14.14 1.91 2.19
N SER A 128 14.09 2.37 3.43
CA SER A 128 13.36 1.74 4.52
C SER A 128 12.10 2.51 4.92
N TYR A 129 11.85 3.67 4.31
CA TYR A 129 10.71 4.52 4.66
C TYR A 129 10.08 5.17 3.44
N VAL A 130 8.76 5.35 3.49
CA VAL A 130 8.01 6.17 2.53
C VAL A 130 7.21 7.18 3.31
N LYS A 131 7.21 8.44 2.88
CA LYS A 131 6.35 9.48 3.46
C LYS A 131 5.42 10.03 2.40
N LEU A 132 4.15 10.15 2.78
CA LEU A 132 3.11 10.82 2.02
C LEU A 132 2.77 12.13 2.70
N ARG A 133 2.67 13.21 1.93
CA ARG A 133 2.18 14.50 2.41
C ARG A 133 0.98 14.92 1.58
N LEU A 134 -0.19 14.93 2.22
CA LEU A 134 -1.48 15.24 1.62
C LEU A 134 -1.82 16.71 1.88
N TYR A 135 -2.18 17.43 0.83
CA TYR A 135 -2.59 18.83 0.89
C TYR A 135 -4.11 18.93 1.04
N GLN A 136 -4.67 20.13 0.80
CA GLN A 136 -6.11 20.37 0.89
C GLN A 136 -6.92 19.37 0.05
N ASN A 137 -8.11 19.01 0.54
CA ASN A 137 -9.05 18.20 -0.21
C ASN A 137 -9.67 18.97 -1.39
N HIS A 138 -10.09 18.24 -2.42
CA HIS A 138 -10.97 18.79 -3.45
C HIS A 138 -12.26 19.32 -2.82
N ASN A 139 -12.76 20.44 -3.33
CA ASN A 139 -14.02 21.00 -2.86
C ASN A 139 -15.17 20.02 -3.14
N ASN A 140 -15.90 19.61 -2.09
CA ASN A 140 -16.97 18.63 -2.19
C ASN A 140 -17.97 18.79 -1.05
N ASP A 141 -19.26 18.96 -1.38
CA ASP A 141 -20.34 19.14 -0.40
C ASP A 141 -20.53 17.93 0.54
N LEU A 142 -20.05 16.74 0.15
CA LEU A 142 -20.05 15.55 1.00
C LEU A 142 -18.91 15.56 2.04
N ASN A 143 -17.86 16.34 1.79
CA ASN A 143 -16.71 16.49 2.69
C ASN A 143 -16.92 17.69 3.63
N LEU A 144 -17.85 17.53 4.56
CA LEU A 144 -18.30 18.61 5.46
C LEU A 144 -17.20 19.18 6.38
N TYR A 145 -16.12 18.43 6.59
CA TYR A 145 -15.07 18.76 7.56
C TYR A 145 -13.71 18.97 6.92
N ASN A 146 -13.66 19.15 5.59
CA ASN A 146 -12.42 19.33 4.83
C ASN A 146 -11.35 18.32 5.23
N GLN A 147 -11.68 17.03 5.17
CA GLN A 147 -10.77 15.94 5.53
C GLN A 147 -10.15 15.31 4.29
N VAL A 148 -8.95 14.75 4.45
CA VAL A 148 -8.34 13.84 3.49
C VAL A 148 -8.28 12.41 4.04
N SER A 149 -8.41 11.42 3.16
CA SER A 149 -8.41 10.00 3.51
C SER A 149 -7.75 9.13 2.45
N ILE A 150 -6.97 8.16 2.93
CA ILE A 150 -6.41 7.07 2.14
C ILE A 150 -7.05 5.77 2.64
N VAL A 151 -7.59 4.98 1.71
CA VAL A 151 -8.22 3.71 2.03
C VAL A 151 -7.20 2.57 2.08
N ALA A 152 -6.25 2.54 1.14
CA ALA A 152 -5.19 1.55 1.11
C ALA A 152 -3.96 2.06 0.35
N ILE A 153 -2.78 1.53 0.70
CA ILE A 153 -1.51 1.80 0.03
C ILE A 153 -0.84 0.46 -0.28
N GLN A 154 -0.35 0.28 -1.51
CA GLN A 154 0.46 -0.87 -1.88
C GLN A 154 1.79 -0.42 -2.45
N LEU A 155 2.88 -0.93 -1.86
CA LEU A 155 4.24 -0.73 -2.32
C LEU A 155 4.69 -1.97 -3.09
N ILE A 156 5.29 -1.78 -4.26
CA ILE A 156 5.80 -2.86 -5.11
C ILE A 156 7.25 -2.56 -5.48
N GLY A 157 8.13 -3.54 -5.30
CA GLY A 157 9.57 -3.37 -5.50
C GLY A 157 10.34 -4.67 -5.31
N ASP A 158 11.66 -4.58 -5.23
CA ASP A 158 12.53 -5.70 -4.88
C ASP A 158 13.10 -5.46 -3.46
N GLU A 159 12.90 -6.42 -2.56
CA GLU A 159 13.47 -6.39 -1.21
C GLU A 159 14.97 -6.65 -1.24
N LEU A 160 15.74 -5.83 -0.53
CA LEU A 160 17.14 -6.05 -0.23
C LEU A 160 17.21 -6.80 1.10
N GLY A 161 17.43 -8.11 1.03
CA GLY A 161 17.50 -8.95 2.22
C GLY A 161 18.56 -8.44 3.21
N LYS A 162 18.24 -8.44 4.50
CA LYS A 162 19.27 -8.51 5.53
C LYS A 162 20.04 -9.80 5.27
N GLY A 163 21.37 -9.72 5.12
CA GLY A 163 22.21 -10.88 4.82
C GLY A 163 21.82 -12.08 5.68
N GLU A 164 21.72 -13.25 5.04
CA GLU A 164 21.39 -14.51 5.67
C GLU A 164 22.34 -14.79 6.84
N GLU A 165 21.86 -14.64 8.08
CA GLU A 165 22.43 -15.36 9.21
C GLU A 165 21.58 -16.62 9.44
N ASN A 166 22.16 -17.75 9.05
CA ASN A 166 21.70 -19.08 9.41
C ASN A 166 21.34 -19.16 10.90
N ASN A 167 20.07 -19.45 11.23
CA ASN A 167 19.78 -20.37 12.33
C ASN A 167 18.35 -20.92 12.30
N ASN A 168 18.30 -22.25 12.44
CA ASN A 168 17.11 -23.07 12.60
C ASN A 168 16.23 -22.61 13.77
N GLY A 169 14.94 -22.40 13.50
CA GLY A 169 13.92 -22.20 14.53
C GLY A 169 12.53 -22.40 13.97
N HIS A 170 12.01 -23.62 14.09
CA HIS A 170 10.63 -23.97 13.74
C HIS A 170 9.63 -23.08 14.50
N THR A 171 8.88 -22.26 13.76
CA THR A 171 7.56 -21.79 14.20
C THR A 171 6.61 -21.99 13.03
N GLU A 172 5.66 -22.90 13.20
CA GLU A 172 4.64 -23.23 12.20
C GLU A 172 3.71 -22.04 11.97
N HIS A 173 3.88 -21.38 10.82
CA HIS A 173 2.79 -20.70 10.15
C HIS A 173 2.73 -21.25 8.73
N ASN A 174 1.64 -21.94 8.41
CA ASN A 174 1.41 -22.61 7.13
C ASN A 174 1.43 -21.63 5.95
N LEU A 175 2.63 -21.33 5.46
CA LEU A 175 2.89 -20.81 4.13
C LEU A 175 3.52 -21.95 3.34
N VAL A 176 2.74 -22.55 2.44
CA VAL A 176 3.24 -23.58 1.53
C VAL A 176 4.33 -22.94 0.65
N PRO A 177 5.58 -23.44 0.68
CA PRO A 177 6.65 -22.93 -0.15
C PRO A 177 6.55 -23.60 -1.53
N GLY A 178 5.87 -22.95 -2.47
CA GLY A 178 5.69 -23.50 -3.81
C GLY A 178 4.68 -22.71 -4.63
N GLY A 179 5.07 -21.54 -5.10
CA GLY A 179 4.25 -20.75 -6.01
C GLY A 179 5.00 -19.50 -6.43
N HIS A 180 5.35 -19.43 -7.71
CA HIS A 180 6.04 -18.33 -8.37
C HIS A 180 5.70 -16.95 -7.76
N GLY A 181 6.74 -16.22 -7.35
CA GLY A 181 6.68 -14.79 -7.05
C GLY A 181 6.43 -13.99 -8.32
N SER A 182 5.20 -14.06 -8.82
CA SER A 182 4.73 -13.32 -9.99
C SER A 182 3.63 -12.39 -9.54
N LEU A 183 3.89 -11.08 -9.54
CA LEU A 183 2.83 -10.12 -9.74
C LEU A 183 2.30 -10.33 -11.17
N SER A 184 1.26 -11.17 -11.32
CA SER A 184 0.63 -11.49 -12.61
C SER A 184 -0.78 -12.11 -12.46
N SER A 185 -1.25 -12.35 -11.24
CA SER A 185 -2.64 -12.79 -11.04
C SER A 185 -3.54 -11.58 -10.81
N ALA A 186 -4.72 -11.58 -11.43
CA ALA A 186 -5.77 -10.61 -11.12
C ALA A 186 -6.15 -10.59 -9.62
N CYS A 187 -5.80 -11.66 -8.88
CA CYS A 187 -6.03 -11.77 -7.44
C CYS A 187 -5.02 -10.99 -6.58
N ASP A 188 -3.96 -10.44 -7.18
CA ASP A 188 -2.95 -9.62 -6.49
C ASP A 188 -3.21 -8.13 -6.66
N ASP A 189 -4.22 -7.74 -7.43
CA ASP A 189 -4.64 -6.35 -7.60
C ASP A 189 -5.16 -5.74 -6.28
N LEU A 190 -4.79 -4.49 -6.01
CA LEU A 190 -5.17 -3.79 -4.78
C LEU A 190 -6.69 -3.67 -4.62
N ALA A 191 -7.43 -3.40 -5.71
CA ALA A 191 -8.88 -3.32 -5.62
C ALA A 191 -9.49 -4.70 -5.31
N PHE A 192 -8.97 -5.77 -5.92
CA PHE A 192 -9.41 -7.13 -5.59
C PHE A 192 -9.23 -7.45 -4.10
N GLU A 193 -8.06 -7.15 -3.52
CA GLU A 193 -7.79 -7.39 -2.09
C GLU A 193 -8.71 -6.57 -1.16
N MET A 194 -9.09 -5.37 -1.58
CA MET A 194 -9.92 -4.47 -0.78
C MET A 194 -11.41 -4.73 -0.90
N TYR A 195 -11.89 -5.43 -1.93
CA TYR A 195 -13.33 -5.62 -2.14
C TYR A 195 -13.79 -7.08 -2.10
N VAL A 196 -12.89 -8.03 -2.25
CA VAL A 196 -13.24 -9.45 -2.26
C VAL A 196 -13.03 -10.06 -0.88
N ASP A 197 -14.04 -10.79 -0.41
CA ASP A 197 -13.95 -11.55 0.84
C ASP A 197 -12.80 -12.57 0.81
N LYS A 198 -12.18 -12.83 1.97
CA LYS A 198 -10.98 -13.68 2.07
C LYS A 198 -11.24 -15.12 1.65
N ASP A 199 -12.42 -15.67 1.95
CA ASP A 199 -12.75 -17.04 1.55
C ASP A 199 -13.03 -17.10 0.05
N VAL A 200 -13.73 -16.10 -0.49
CA VAL A 200 -13.96 -15.97 -1.93
C VAL A 200 -12.63 -15.80 -2.68
N ALA A 201 -11.75 -14.93 -2.22
CA ALA A 201 -10.42 -14.73 -2.77
C ALA A 201 -9.59 -16.03 -2.76
N ARG A 202 -9.66 -16.81 -1.67
CA ARG A 202 -9.00 -18.12 -1.58
C ARG A 202 -9.52 -19.09 -2.65
N ILE A 203 -10.83 -19.15 -2.82
CA ILE A 203 -11.46 -20.00 -3.83
C ILE A 203 -11.03 -19.55 -5.23
N ILE A 204 -11.06 -18.25 -5.53
CA ILE A 204 -10.66 -17.71 -6.84
C ILE A 204 -9.19 -18.05 -7.14
N ARG A 205 -8.27 -17.87 -6.17
CA ARG A 205 -6.86 -18.25 -6.33
C ARG A 205 -6.69 -19.75 -6.61
N LEU A 206 -7.43 -20.60 -5.89
CA LEU A 206 -7.41 -22.05 -6.11
C LEU A 206 -7.93 -22.42 -7.52
N LEU A 207 -9.01 -21.78 -7.97
CA LEU A 207 -9.56 -21.97 -9.30
C LEU A 207 -8.56 -21.52 -10.38
N GLU A 208 -7.88 -20.41 -10.18
CA GLU A 208 -6.85 -19.92 -11.09
C GLU A 208 -5.65 -20.87 -11.16
N GLN A 209 -5.19 -21.40 -10.02
CA GLN A 209 -4.11 -22.38 -10.00
C GLN A 209 -4.49 -23.66 -10.76
N ARG A 210 -5.70 -24.18 -10.53
CA ARG A 210 -6.21 -25.37 -11.25
C ARG A 210 -6.37 -25.12 -12.74
N LYS A 211 -6.84 -23.93 -13.13
CA LYS A 211 -6.90 -23.51 -14.54
C LYS A 211 -5.51 -23.55 -15.18
N HIS A 212 -4.50 -22.98 -14.54
CA HIS A 212 -3.13 -22.98 -15.05
C HIS A 212 -2.56 -24.40 -15.18
N GLN A 213 -2.77 -25.24 -14.17
CA GLN A 213 -2.32 -26.65 -14.22
C GLN A 213 -2.97 -27.40 -15.38
N ALA A 214 -4.29 -27.29 -15.56
CA ALA A 214 -4.99 -27.96 -16.65
C ALA A 214 -4.50 -27.51 -18.04
N VAL A 215 -4.17 -26.22 -18.22
CA VAL A 215 -3.59 -25.70 -19.47
C VAL A 215 -2.20 -26.27 -19.75
N GLN A 216 -1.37 -26.40 -18.71
CA GLN A 216 -0.03 -26.99 -18.82
C GLN A 216 -0.10 -28.50 -19.12
N ASP A 217 -1.01 -29.22 -18.49
CA ASP A 217 -1.22 -30.66 -18.72
C ASP A 217 -1.67 -30.93 -20.16
N VAL A 218 -2.58 -30.10 -20.71
CA VAL A 218 -3.01 -30.22 -22.12
C VAL A 218 -1.87 -29.91 -23.09
N SER A 219 -0.99 -28.96 -22.73
CA SER A 219 0.15 -28.55 -23.58
C SER A 219 1.33 -29.53 -23.53
N SER A 220 1.36 -30.44 -22.53
CA SER A 220 2.40 -31.46 -22.34
C SER A 220 1.96 -32.87 -22.77
N ALA A 221 0.72 -33.03 -23.23
CA ALA A 221 0.23 -34.30 -23.79
C ALA A 221 0.93 -34.59 -25.13
N PRO A 222 1.54 -35.78 -25.32
CA PRO A 222 2.11 -36.16 -26.62
C PRO A 222 1.01 -36.33 -27.67
N VAL A 223 1.26 -35.78 -28.86
CA VAL A 223 0.38 -35.86 -30.05
C VAL A 223 0.30 -37.29 -30.58
#